data_AF-A0A6B3CTQ1-F1
#
_entry.id   AF-A0A6B3CTQ1-F1
#
_cell.length_a   1.000
_cell.length_b   1.000
_cell.length_c   1.000
_cell.angle_alpha   90.00
_cell.angle_beta   90.00
_cell.angle_gamma   90.00
#
_symmetry.space_group_name_H-M   'P 1'
#
loop_
_entity.id
_entity.type
_entity.pdbx_description
1 polymer ?
#
loop_
_entity_poly.entity_id
_entity_poly.type
_entity_poly.pdbx_seq_one_letter_code
_entity_poly.pdbx_strand_id
1 'polypeptide(L)' 'AAAVDSGAGVLFVVKNYTGDVLNFDMAAELAEDEGIRVAKVLVNDDVAVTDSLYTAGRRGTGATLFVEKI' A
#
# COMPACT_ATOMS: atom_id res chain seq x y z
N ALA A 1 -8.49 8.06 2.63
CA ALA A 1 -9.57 7.47 1.81
C ALA A 1 -10.75 8.42 1.66
N ALA A 2 -11.33 8.92 2.77
CA ALA A 2 -12.53 9.75 2.79
C ALA A 2 -12.60 10.89 1.74
N ALA A 3 -11.52 11.67 1.58
CA ALA A 3 -11.53 12.82 0.67
C ALA A 3 -11.59 12.45 -0.84
N VAL A 4 -11.27 11.20 -1.20
CA VAL A 4 -11.16 10.76 -2.61
C VAL A 4 -12.12 9.62 -2.95
N ASP A 5 -12.88 9.12 -1.97
CA ASP A 5 -13.89 8.10 -2.23
C ASP A 5 -15.00 8.69 -3.12
N SER A 6 -15.37 7.93 -4.15
CA SER A 6 -16.40 8.27 -5.14
C SER A 6 -17.55 7.24 -5.16
N GLY A 7 -17.62 6.38 -4.14
CA GLY A 7 -18.63 5.33 -4.00
C GLY A 7 -18.26 4.00 -4.67
N ALA A 8 -17.12 3.93 -5.34
CA ALA A 8 -16.56 2.72 -5.92
C ALA A 8 -15.51 2.02 -5.02
N GLY A 9 -15.20 2.61 -3.86
CA GLY A 9 -14.10 2.19 -2.99
C GLY A 9 -12.77 2.85 -3.36
N VAL A 10 -11.74 2.59 -2.54
CA VAL A 10 -10.40 3.18 -2.67
C VAL A 10 -9.34 2.08 -2.70
N LEU A 11 -8.41 2.17 -3.65
CA LEU A 11 -7.27 1.26 -3.75
C LEU A 11 -6.02 1.94 -3.17
N PHE A 12 -5.38 1.29 -2.20
CA PHE A 12 -4.07 1.69 -1.69
C PHE A 12 -2.96 0.92 -2.43
N VAL A 13 -2.09 1.66 -3.11
CA VAL A 13 -0.85 1.14 -3.68
C VAL A 13 0.28 1.43 -2.70
N VAL A 14 0.78 0.40 -2.03
CA VAL A 14 1.70 0.53 -0.88
C VAL A 14 3.05 -0.06 -1.22
N LYS A 15 4.11 0.72 -1.05
CA LYS A 15 5.49 0.23 -1.19
C LYS A 15 5.83 -0.64 0.03
N ASN A 16 6.53 -1.76 -0.18
CA ASN A 16 6.87 -2.66 0.92
C ASN A 16 8.03 -2.14 1.79
N TYR A 17 7.70 -1.17 2.65
CA TYR A 17 8.50 -0.74 3.80
C TYR A 17 7.66 -0.92 5.06
N THR A 18 8.27 -1.36 6.17
CA THR A 18 7.55 -1.67 7.40
C THR A 18 6.67 -0.52 7.88
N GLY A 19 7.19 0.72 7.84
CA GLY A 19 6.41 1.90 8.21
C GLY A 19 5.24 2.18 7.27
N ASP A 20 5.43 1.99 5.97
CA ASP A 20 4.36 2.19 4.98
C ASP A 20 3.25 1.16 5.19
N VAL A 21 3.59 -0.12 5.32
CA VAL A 21 2.61 -1.19 5.53
C VAL A 21 1.80 -0.96 6.80
N LEU A 22 2.45 -0.68 7.94
CA LEU A 22 1.76 -0.45 9.20
C LEU A 22 0.80 0.75 9.15
N ASN A 23 1.25 1.87 8.58
CA ASN A 23 0.43 3.07 8.50
C ASN A 23 -0.76 2.90 7.55
N PHE A 24 -0.56 2.25 6.39
CA PHE A 24 -1.64 2.04 5.43
C PHE A 24 -2.64 0.96 5.87
N ASP A 25 -2.22 -0.01 6.67
CA ASP A 25 -3.13 -1.00 7.26
C ASP A 25 -4.03 -0.35 8.30
N MET A 26 -3.45 0.42 9.22
CA MET A 26 -4.24 1.20 10.18
C MET A 26 -5.17 2.20 9.46
N ALA A 27 -4.70 2.86 8.40
CA ALA A 27 -5.53 3.79 7.63
C ALA A 27 -6.67 3.08 6.86
N ALA A 28 -6.48 1.83 6.45
CA ALA A 28 -7.52 1.02 5.81
C ALA A 28 -8.59 0.64 6.83
N GLU A 29 -8.18 0.15 8.01
CA GLU A 29 -9.10 -0.18 9.11
C GLU A 29 -9.96 1.03 9.50
N LEU A 30 -9.34 2.19 9.72
CA LEU A 30 -10.07 3.43 10.05
C LEU A 30 -11.05 3.86 8.96
N ALA A 31 -10.69 3.68 7.68
CA ALA A 31 -11.58 4.02 6.57
C ALA A 31 -12.74 3.02 6.44
N GLU A 32 -12.50 1.75 6.70
CA GLU A 32 -13.53 0.71 6.72
C GLU A 32 -14.52 0.91 7.86
N ASP A 33 -14.07 1.35 9.04
CA ASP A 33 -14.93 1.77 10.16
C ASP A 33 -15.86 2.94 9.80
N GLU A 34 -15.43 3.81 8.87
CA GLU A 34 -16.25 4.89 8.28
C GLU A 34 -17.14 4.41 7.11
N GLY A 35 -17.14 3.12 6.80
CA GLY A 35 -17.94 2.52 5.73
C GLY A 35 -17.34 2.63 4.33
N ILE A 36 -16.08 3.06 4.21
CA ILE A 36 -15.38 3.17 2.91
C ILE A 36 -14.72 1.84 2.60
N ARG A 37 -15.06 1.26 1.44
CA ARG A 37 -14.46 0.00 0.99
C ARG A 37 -13.02 0.23 0.54
N VAL A 38 -12.05 -0.39 1.20
CA VAL A 38 -10.63 -0.28 0.84
C VAL A 38 -10.08 -1.62 0.34
N ALA A 39 -9.20 -1.54 -0.65
CA ALA A 39 -8.36 -2.67 -1.06
C ALA A 39 -6.89 -2.22 -1.07
N LYS A 40 -5.95 -3.16 -0.92
CA LYS A 40 -4.52 -2.86 -0.87
C LYS A 40 -3.75 -3.74 -1.85
N VAL A 41 -2.85 -3.12 -2.61
CA VAL A 41 -1.81 -3.81 -3.40
C VAL A 41 -0.45 -3.45 -2.81
N LEU A 42 0.28 -4.47 -2.39
CA LEU A 42 1.64 -4.33 -1.89
C LEU A 42 2.64 -4.48 -3.04
N VAL A 43 3.51 -3.50 -3.23
CA VAL A 43 4.56 -3.52 -4.25
C VAL A 43 5.89 -3.89 -3.61
N ASN A 44 6.50 -4.97 -4.07
CA ASN A 44 7.73 -5.59 -3.55
C ASN A 44 8.70 -6.01 -4.67
N ASP A 45 8.87 -5.14 -5.66
CA ASP A 45 9.58 -5.38 -6.93
C ASP A 45 11.10 -5.47 -6.83
N ASP A 46 11.71 -5.02 -5.74
CA ASP A 46 13.17 -4.96 -5.64
C ASP A 46 13.79 -6.35 -5.43
N VAL A 47 14.46 -6.91 -6.46
CA VAL A 47 15.14 -8.22 -6.41
C VAL A 47 16.49 -8.19 -5.68
N ALA A 48 17.02 -7.02 -5.31
CA ALA A 48 18.41 -6.90 -4.87
C ALA A 48 18.66 -7.44 -3.46
N VAL A 49 17.69 -7.29 -2.56
CA VAL A 49 17.82 -7.67 -1.13
C VAL A 49 16.49 -8.20 -0.61
N THR A 50 16.55 -9.24 0.21
CA THR A 50 15.44 -9.74 1.02
C THR A 50 15.72 -9.43 2.49
N ASP A 51 14.71 -8.99 3.25
CA ASP A 51 14.77 -8.67 4.68
C ASP A 51 15.79 -7.57 5.03
N SER A 52 15.61 -6.40 4.41
CA SER A 52 16.44 -5.22 4.69
C SER A 52 16.12 -4.59 6.05
N LEU A 53 16.96 -3.65 6.51
CA LEU A 53 16.82 -2.92 7.78
C LEU A 53 15.39 -2.41 8.10
N TYR A 54 14.59 -2.09 7.08
CA TYR A 54 13.25 -1.50 7.23
C TYR A 54 12.15 -2.27 6.48
N THR A 55 12.39 -3.51 6.07
CA THR A 55 11.44 -4.27 5.25
C THR A 55 11.44 -5.74 5.62
N ALA A 56 10.26 -6.31 5.84
CA ALA A 56 10.06 -7.76 5.76
C ALA A 56 9.85 -8.17 4.30
N GLY A 57 10.68 -9.06 3.78
CA GLY A 57 10.72 -9.45 2.37
C GLY A 57 11.44 -8.42 1.48
N ARG A 58 10.92 -8.21 0.27
CA ARG A 58 11.53 -7.35 -0.76
C ARG A 58 10.96 -5.94 -0.72
N ARG A 59 11.79 -4.92 -0.97
CA ARG A 59 11.35 -3.51 -0.98
C ARG A 59 10.44 -3.21 -2.17
N GLY A 60 9.56 -2.22 -2.00
CA GLY A 60 8.89 -1.55 -3.11
C GLY A 60 9.74 -0.40 -3.64
N THR A 61 10.00 -0.37 -4.94
CA THR A 61 10.84 0.65 -5.59
C THR A 61 10.18 1.18 -6.87
N GLY A 62 10.93 1.24 -7.98
CA GLY A 62 10.51 1.92 -9.21
C GLY A 62 9.32 1.27 -9.90
N ALA A 63 9.08 -0.02 -9.72
CA ALA A 63 7.93 -0.67 -10.37
C ALA A 63 6.57 -0.14 -9.88
N THR A 64 6.55 0.51 -8.71
CA THR A 64 5.36 1.17 -8.16
C THR A 64 4.73 2.13 -9.17
N LEU A 65 5.55 2.87 -9.94
CA LEU A 65 5.04 3.80 -10.96
C LEU A 65 4.27 3.09 -12.07
N PHE A 66 4.67 1.88 -12.43
CA PHE A 66 3.95 1.09 -13.43
C PHE A 66 2.65 0.51 -12.84
N VAL A 67 2.66 0.10 -11.57
CA VAL A 67 1.44 -0.34 -10.86
C VAL A 67 0.43 0.80 -10.75
N GLU A 68 0.88 2.03 -10.48
CA GLU A 68 0.01 3.21 -10.43
C GLU A 68 -0.56 3.59 -11.81
N LYS A 69 0.17 3.29 -12.89
CA LYS A 69 -0.20 3.70 -14.25
C LYS A 69 -1.12 2.71 -14.96
N ILE A 70 -0.97 1.40 -14.71
CA ILE A 70 -1.71 0.32 -15.39
C ILE A 70 -3.11 0.23 -14.81
#